data_AF-A0A6A4KSZ6-F1
#
_entry.id   AF-A0A6A4KSZ6-F1
#
_cell.length_a   1.000
_cell.length_b   1.000
_cell.length_c   1.000
_cell.angle_alpha   90.00
_cell.angle_beta   90.00
_cell.angle_gamma   90.00
#
_symmetry.space_group_name_H-M   'P 1'
#
loop_
_entity.id
_entity.type
_entity.pdbx_description
1 polymer ?
#
loop_
_entity_poly.entity_id
_entity_poly.type
_entity_poly.pdbx_seq_one_letter_code
_entity_poly.pdbx_strand_id
1 'polypeptide(L)'
;MTAKALQYFNSTRHIILYYEDIIKNRTKLLDVQDFLRVPQMDLKSRQVKIHKGSLSQQVENWDDIQNTLKGTPYESFSIRITR
;
A
#
# COMPACT_ATOMS: atom_id res chain seq x y z
N MET A 1 -27.06 -8.26 -13.27
CA MET A 1 -26.75 -8.20 -11.82
C MET A 1 -25.84 -7.02 -11.46
N THR A 2 -24.84 -6.70 -12.29
CA THR A 2 -23.95 -5.53 -12.16
C THR A 2 -24.65 -4.17 -12.20
N ALA A 3 -25.64 -3.96 -13.08
CA ALA A 3 -26.33 -2.67 -13.22
C ALA A 3 -27.13 -2.25 -11.95
N LYS A 4 -27.78 -3.20 -11.28
CA LYS A 4 -28.51 -2.95 -10.03
C LYS A 4 -27.56 -2.60 -8.89
N ALA A 5 -26.44 -3.32 -8.78
CA ALA A 5 -25.40 -3.01 -7.79
C ALA A 5 -24.87 -1.59 -7.97
N LEU A 6 -24.55 -1.19 -9.22
CA LEU A 6 -24.08 0.17 -9.54
C LEU A 6 -25.11 1.24 -9.16
N GLN A 7 -26.40 1.00 -9.41
CA GLN A 7 -27.48 1.91 -9.04
C GLN A 7 -27.64 2.06 -7.51
N TYR A 8 -27.49 0.98 -6.75
CA TYR A 8 -27.53 1.02 -5.28
C TYR A 8 -26.30 1.66 -4.66
N PHE A 9 -25.12 1.48 -5.26
CA PHE A 9 -23.88 2.06 -4.77
C PHE A 9 -23.69 3.52 -5.19
N ASN A 10 -24.41 4.01 -6.21
CA ASN A 10 -24.29 5.40 -6.66
C ASN A 10 -24.74 6.43 -5.60
N SER A 11 -25.67 6.05 -4.72
CA SER A 11 -26.08 6.87 -3.57
C SER A 11 -25.30 6.57 -2.28
N THR A 12 -24.43 5.55 -2.31
CA THR A 12 -23.63 5.17 -1.15
C THR A 12 -22.40 6.07 -1.07
N ARG A 13 -22.20 6.70 0.09
CA ARG A 13 -20.98 7.47 0.35
C ARG A 13 -19.79 6.52 0.23
N HIS A 14 -18.87 6.83 -0.66
CA HIS A 14 -17.62 6.09 -0.83
C HIS A 14 -16.43 7.03 -0.68
N ILE A 15 -15.36 6.52 -0.08
CA ILE A 15 -14.08 7.21 0.03
C ILE A 15 -13.03 6.31 -0.62
N ILE A 16 -12.20 6.87 -1.50
CA ILE A 16 -11.12 6.15 -2.17
C ILE A 16 -9.82 6.55 -1.49
N LEU A 17 -9.07 5.55 -1.01
CA LEU A 17 -7.84 5.75 -0.28
C LEU A 17 -6.75 4.84 -0.80
N TYR A 18 -5.56 5.40 -0.98
CA TYR A 18 -4.37 4.63 -1.30
C TYR A 18 -3.65 4.26 -0.01
N TYR A 19 -3.22 3.01 0.09
CA TYR A 19 -2.45 2.49 1.21
C TYR A 19 -1.23 3.36 1.53
N GLU A 20 -0.53 3.80 0.48
CA GLU A 20 0.64 4.69 0.57
C GLU A 20 0.32 6.00 1.30
N ASP A 21 -0.87 6.56 1.10
CA ASP A 21 -1.25 7.82 1.71
C ASP A 21 -1.57 7.67 3.19
N ILE A 22 -2.14 6.52 3.58
CA ILE A 22 -2.47 6.20 4.98
C ILE A 22 -1.19 5.97 5.80
N ILE A 23 -0.17 5.37 5.18
CA ILE A 23 1.13 5.16 5.82
C ILE A 23 1.93 6.46 5.93
N LYS A 24 1.96 7.25 4.86
CA LYS A 24 2.73 8.50 4.83
C LYS A 24 2.10 9.59 5.69
N ASN A 25 0.77 9.66 5.74
CA ASN A 25 0.05 10.68 6.49
C ASN A 25 -1.01 10.06 7.42
N ARG A 26 -0.69 10.01 8.72
CA ARG A 26 -1.58 9.48 9.76
C ARG A 26 -2.86 10.30 9.94
N THR A 27 -2.93 11.55 9.45
CA THR A 27 -4.17 12.34 9.57
C THR A 27 -5.30 11.76 8.71
N LYS A 28 -5.00 11.12 7.57
CA LYS A 28 -6.02 10.47 6.73
C LYS A 28 -6.77 9.37 7.47
N LEU A 29 -6.15 8.76 8.47
CA LEU A 29 -6.77 7.72 9.29
C LEU A 29 -7.84 8.32 10.22
N LEU A 30 -7.70 9.59 10.64
CA LEU A 30 -8.75 10.30 11.38
C LEU A 30 -9.95 10.59 10.47
N ASP A 31 -9.71 11.07 9.26
CA ASP A 31 -10.78 11.34 8.28
C ASP A 31 -11.59 10.07 7.97
N VAL A 32 -10.93 8.90 7.93
CA VAL A 32 -11.58 7.59 7.78
C VAL A 32 -12.45 7.24 8.97
N GLN A 33 -11.94 7.44 10.19
CA GLN A 33 -12.67 7.12 11.41
C GLN A 33 -13.92 8.01 11.54
N ASP A 34 -13.78 9.30 11.19
CA ASP A 34 -14.89 10.26 11.16
C ASP A 34 -15.91 9.89 10.07
N PHE A 35 -15.45 9.47 8.89
CA PHE A 35 -16.33 9.00 7.80
C PHE A 35 -17.15 7.77 8.22
N LEU A 36 -16.52 6.82 8.90
CA LEU A 36 -17.16 5.60 9.40
C LEU A 36 -17.96 5.84 10.69
N ARG A 37 -17.87 7.03 11.30
CA ARG A 37 -18.46 7.39 12.60
C ARG A 37 -18.03 6.44 13.73
N VAL A 38 -16.78 6.01 13.69
CA VAL A 38 -16.18 5.17 14.73
C VAL A 38 -15.32 6.05 15.67
N PRO A 39 -15.16 5.67 16.95
CA PRO A 39 -14.27 6.38 17.86
C PRO A 39 -12.85 6.46 17.28
N GLN A 40 -12.23 7.63 17.39
CA GLN A 40 -10.84 7.82 16.98
C GLN A 40 -9.92 7.03 17.90
N MET A 41 -9.20 6.07 17.32
CA MET A 41 -8.27 5.19 18.00
C MET A 41 -6.96 5.12 17.21
N ASP A 42 -5.86 4.90 17.93
CA ASP A 42 -4.57 4.59 17.31
C ASP A 42 -4.61 3.16 16.76
N LEU A 43 -4.88 3.03 15.45
CA LEU A 43 -4.97 1.74 14.79
C LEU A 43 -3.56 1.19 14.55
N LYS A 44 -3.20 0.17 15.33
CA LYS A 44 -1.99 -0.62 15.10
C LYS A 44 -2.36 -1.83 14.25
N SER A 45 -1.74 -1.95 13.09
CA SER A 45 -1.92 -3.13 12.26
C SER A 45 -1.46 -4.37 13.04
N ARG A 46 -2.39 -5.31 13.24
CA ARG A 46 -2.07 -6.67 13.73
C ARG A 46 -1.48 -7.54 12.63
N GLN A 47 -1.48 -7.04 11.38
CA GLN A 47 -0.82 -7.72 10.28
C GLN A 47 0.66 -7.80 10.60
N VAL A 48 1.16 -9.03 10.72
CA VAL A 48 2.59 -9.27 10.72
C VAL A 48 3.10 -8.73 9.38
N LYS A 49 3.92 -7.67 9.42
CA LYS A 49 4.72 -7.28 8.27
C LYS A 49 5.51 -8.52 7.85
N ILE A 50 5.06 -9.18 6.80
CA ILE A 50 5.73 -10.34 6.18
C ILE A 50 7.06 -9.94 5.51
N HIS A 51 7.32 -8.63 5.40
CA HIS A 51 8.59 -8.08 4.94
C HIS A 51 9.17 -7.19 6.05
N LYS A 52 10.15 -7.72 6.79
CA LYS A 52 10.96 -6.96 7.76
C LYS A 52 12.40 -6.70 7.27
N GLY A 53 12.80 -7.28 6.14
CA GLY A 53 14.10 -7.08 5.52
C GLY A 53 13.99 -6.35 4.19
N SER A 54 15.12 -5.83 3.69
CA SER A 54 15.21 -5.37 2.30
C SER A 54 14.88 -6.53 1.36
N LEU A 55 14.30 -6.27 0.19
CA LEU A 55 13.98 -7.34 -0.77
C LEU A 55 15.25 -8.15 -1.13
N SER A 56 16.43 -7.52 -1.07
CA SER A 56 17.72 -8.17 -1.23
C SER A 56 17.99 -9.31 -0.24
N GLN A 57 17.41 -9.27 0.96
CA GLN A 57 17.53 -10.33 1.95
C GLN A 57 16.51 -11.46 1.75
N GLN A 58 15.51 -11.24 0.87
CA GLN A 58 14.44 -12.20 0.59
C GLN A 58 14.65 -12.95 -0.74
N VAL A 59 15.60 -12.49 -1.56
CA VAL A 59 15.89 -13.09 -2.86
C VAL A 59 17.31 -13.65 -2.82
N GLU A 60 17.41 -14.98 -2.85
CA GLU A 60 18.69 -15.70 -2.81
C GLU A 60 19.64 -15.25 -3.93
N ASN A 61 19.08 -14.91 -5.10
CA ASN A 61 19.85 -14.49 -6.27
C ASN A 61 19.80 -12.97 -6.54
N TRP A 62 19.85 -12.16 -5.48
CA TRP A 62 19.73 -10.70 -5.59
C TRP A 62 20.87 -10.07 -6.41
N ASP A 63 22.09 -10.57 -6.27
CA ASP A 63 23.28 -10.04 -6.97
C ASP A 63 23.19 -10.23 -8.49
N ASP A 64 22.69 -11.38 -8.96
CA ASP A 64 22.48 -11.61 -10.40
C ASP A 64 21.40 -10.71 -10.97
N ILE A 65 20.33 -10.46 -10.21
CA ILE A 65 19.25 -9.55 -10.61
C ILE A 65 19.78 -8.11 -10.69
N GLN A 66 20.57 -7.68 -9.71
CA GLN A 66 21.24 -6.37 -9.73
C GLN A 66 22.15 -6.23 -10.96
N ASN A 67 22.97 -7.24 -11.24
CA ASN A 67 23.87 -7.24 -12.39
C ASN A 67 23.12 -7.25 -13.73
N THR A 68 21.99 -7.96 -13.81
CA THR A 68 21.16 -8.05 -15.03
C THR A 68 20.41 -6.74 -15.29
N LEU A 69 19.95 -6.06 -14.24
CA LEU A 69 19.19 -4.81 -14.37
C LEU A 69 20.09 -3.58 -14.57
N LYS A 70 21.38 -3.68 -14.21
CA LYS A 70 22.37 -2.60 -14.37
C LYS A 70 22.56 -2.26 -15.84
N GLY A 71 22.34 -0.98 -16.20
CA GLY A 71 22.39 -0.53 -17.59
C GLY A 71 21.11 -0.76 -18.39
N THR A 72 20.05 -1.31 -17.78
CA THR A 72 18.71 -1.35 -18.38
C THR A 72 17.88 -0.15 -17.90
N PRO A 73 16.82 0.23 -18.64
CA PRO A 73 15.86 1.25 -18.16
C PRO A 73 15.21 0.90 -16.80
N TYR A 74 15.29 -0.37 -16.38
CA TYR A 74 14.68 -0.87 -15.16
C TYR A 74 15.59 -0.79 -13.93
N GLU A 75 16.83 -0.29 -14.07
CA GLU A 75 17.78 -0.10 -12.96
C GLU A 75 17.18 0.74 -11.81
N SER A 76 16.34 1.72 -12.17
CA SER A 76 15.64 2.59 -11.21
C SER A 76 14.67 1.86 -10.29
N PHE A 77 14.12 0.70 -10.70
CA PHE A 77 13.22 -0.09 -9.87
C PHE A 77 13.99 -0.78 -8.73
N SER A 78 15.21 -1.26 -8.96
CA SER A 78 16.05 -1.86 -7.91
C SER A 78 16.39 -0.87 -6.79
N ILE A 79 16.62 0.40 -7.13
CA ILE A 79 16.90 1.47 -6.16
C ILE A 79 15.65 1.80 -5.32
N ARG A 80 14.46 1.73 -5.92
CA ARG A 80 13.18 2.06 -5.26
C ARG A 80 12.70 0.99 -4.29
N ILE A 81 13.17 -0.24 -4.43
CA ILE A 81 12.76 -1.39 -3.61
C ILE A 81 13.74 -1.64 -2.45
N THR A 82 14.91 -1.00 -2.48
CA THR A 82 15.96 -1.14 -1.46
C THR A 82 15.91 -0.01 -0.40
N ARG A 83 15.14 1.07 -0.63
CA ARG A 83 14.88 2.18 0.32
C ARG A 83 13.56 2.01 1.05
#